data_AF-A0A951ZLL4-F1
#
_entry.id   AF-A0A951ZLL4-F1
#
_cell.length_a   1.000
_cell.length_b   1.000
_cell.length_c   1.000
_cell.angle_alpha   90.00
_cell.angle_beta   90.00
_cell.angle_gamma   90.00
#
_symmetry.space_group_name_H-M   'P 1'
#
loop_
_entity.id
_entity.type
_entity.pdbx_description
1 polymer ?
#
loop_
_entity_poly.entity_id
_entity_poly.type
_entity_poly.pdbx_seq_one_letter_code
_entity_poly.pdbx_strand_id
1 'polypeptide(L)'
;MKRLMQKWDLSPIRAILALIVFTLTGTTVLLIKKPLFKLFEIEHITTVWGYLLYLILILPLYNLLLLVYGSFFGLFKFFWEKEK
;
A
#
# COMPACT_ATOMS: atom_id res chain seq x y z
N MET A 1 -1.54 -20.49 -12.43
CA MET A 1 -2.26 -19.28 -12.92
C MET A 1 -3.79 -19.44 -12.95
N LYS A 2 -4.36 -20.53 -13.49
CA LYS A 2 -5.83 -20.69 -13.64
C LYS A 2 -6.63 -20.52 -12.32
N ARG A 3 -6.17 -21.10 -11.20
CA ARG A 3 -6.86 -21.01 -9.90
C ARG A 3 -6.92 -19.61 -9.27
N LEU A 4 -5.93 -18.76 -9.55
CA LEU A 4 -5.89 -17.38 -9.04
C LEU A 4 -6.80 -16.46 -9.86
N MET A 5 -6.79 -16.60 -11.19
CA MET A 5 -7.69 -15.87 -12.09
C MET A 5 -9.17 -16.17 -11.79
N GLN A 6 -9.51 -17.44 -11.50
CA GLN A 6 -10.89 -17.85 -11.19
C GLN A 6 -11.40 -17.34 -9.84
N LYS A 7 -10.52 -17.19 -8.83
CA LYS A 7 -10.93 -16.68 -7.50
C LYS A 7 -11.10 -15.15 -7.48
N TRP A 8 -10.39 -14.44 -8.35
CA TRP A 8 -10.31 -12.98 -8.33
C TRP A 8 -11.03 -12.35 -9.54
N ASP A 9 -11.54 -13.16 -10.46
CA ASP A 9 -12.17 -12.76 -11.73
C ASP A 9 -11.37 -11.69 -12.50
N LEU A 10 -10.04 -11.76 -12.40
CA LEU A 10 -9.13 -10.80 -13.01
C LEU A 10 -8.40 -11.41 -14.20
N SER A 11 -8.31 -10.63 -15.28
CA SER A 11 -7.43 -10.91 -16.41
C SER A 11 -5.96 -11.05 -15.96
N PRO A 12 -5.14 -11.94 -16.56
CA PRO A 12 -3.75 -12.15 -16.15
C PRO A 12 -2.91 -10.88 -16.16
N ILE A 13 -3.23 -9.94 -17.05
CA ILE A 13 -2.60 -8.61 -17.14
C ILE A 13 -2.91 -7.76 -15.90
N ARG A 14 -4.14 -7.83 -15.38
CA ARG A 14 -4.56 -7.10 -14.17
C ARG A 14 -3.87 -7.62 -12.91
N ALA A 15 -3.63 -8.93 -12.82
CA ALA A 15 -2.88 -9.52 -11.71
C ALA A 15 -1.41 -9.06 -11.69
N ILE A 16 -0.77 -8.99 -12.86
CA ILE A 16 0.61 -8.47 -12.99
C ILE A 16 0.66 -6.98 -12.63
N LEU A 17 -0.30 -6.18 -13.13
CA LEU A 17 -0.42 -4.77 -12.79
C LEU A 17 -0.62 -4.56 -11.28
N ALA A 18 -1.45 -5.37 -10.63
CA ALA A 18 -1.65 -5.31 -9.18
C ALA A 18 -0.36 -5.61 -8.42
N LEU A 19 0.43 -6.60 -8.85
CA LEU A 19 1.76 -6.88 -8.28
C LEU A 19 2.73 -5.70 -8.44
N ILE A 20 2.76 -5.07 -9.61
CA ILE A 20 3.59 -3.88 -9.86
C ILE A 20 3.18 -2.74 -8.93
N VAL A 21 1.88 -2.47 -8.83
CA VAL A 21 1.32 -1.47 -7.90
C VAL A 21 1.70 -1.80 -6.47
N PHE A 22 1.63 -3.06 -6.06
CA PHE A 22 1.98 -3.51 -4.71
C PHE A 22 3.47 -3.29 -4.39
N THR A 23 4.35 -3.58 -5.36
CA THR A 23 5.78 -3.30 -5.22
C THR A 23 6.06 -1.79 -5.14
N LEU A 24 5.45 -0.98 -6.02
CA LEU A 24 5.63 0.48 -6.03
C LEU A 24 5.13 1.14 -4.74
N THR A 25 3.94 0.76 -4.27
CA THR A 25 3.37 1.26 -3.01
C THR A 25 4.24 0.87 -1.82
N GLY A 26 4.72 -0.38 -1.75
CA GLY A 26 5.62 -0.83 -0.69
C GLY A 26 6.96 -0.11 -0.67
N THR A 27 7.57 0.11 -1.83
CA THR A 27 8.81 0.91 -1.94
C THR A 27 8.55 2.35 -1.51
N THR A 28 7.45 2.96 -1.95
CA THR A 28 7.08 4.34 -1.61
C THR A 28 6.89 4.53 -0.11
N VAL A 29 6.21 3.59 0.55
CA VAL A 29 5.99 3.61 2.01
C VAL A 29 7.29 3.51 2.80
N LEU A 30 8.19 2.61 2.40
CA LEU A 30 9.52 2.49 3.00
C LEU A 30 10.37 3.75 2.79
N LEU A 31 10.25 4.38 1.62
CA LEU A 31 10.93 5.63 1.30
C LEU A 31 10.36 6.82 2.07
N ILE A 32 9.05 6.86 2.34
CA ILE A 32 8.38 7.90 3.14
C ILE A 32 8.69 7.73 4.64
N LYS A 33 8.85 6.50 5.13
CA LYS A 33 9.22 6.23 6.53
C LYS A 33 10.45 7.03 6.97
N LYS A 34 11.56 6.94 6.21
CA LYS A 34 12.82 7.60 6.56
C LYS A 34 12.71 9.13 6.73
N PRO A 35 12.19 9.89 5.76
CA PRO A 35 11.99 11.33 5.90
C PRO A 35 10.92 11.65 6.94
N LEU A 36 9.85 10.87 7.10
CA LEU A 36 8.87 11.14 8.19
C LEU A 36 9.54 11.07 9.57
N PHE A 37 10.29 10.01 9.84
CA PHE A 37 11.00 9.85 11.11
C PHE A 37 12.04 10.95 11.33
N LYS A 38 12.69 11.40 10.26
CA LYS A 38 13.68 12.47 10.30
C LYS A 38 13.06 13.87 10.46
N LEU A 39 11.91 14.12 9.81
CA LEU A 39 11.20 15.41 9.82
C LEU A 39 10.54 15.69 11.17
N PHE A 40 10.05 14.65 11.83
CA PHE A 40 9.44 14.76 13.15
C PHE A 40 10.47 14.72 14.31
N GLU A 41 11.78 14.75 14.02
CA GLU A 41 12.87 14.65 15.01
C GLU A 41 12.63 13.54 16.06
N ILE A 42 12.06 12.42 15.59
CA ILE A 42 11.75 11.23 16.38
C ILE A 42 13.03 10.40 16.55
N GLU A 43 14.15 11.03 16.88
CA GLU A 43 15.33 10.28 17.36
C GLU A 43 15.09 9.76 18.78
N HIS A 44 14.15 10.35 19.52
CA HIS A 44 13.90 10.03 20.92
C HIS A 44 12.63 9.23 21.22
N ILE A 45 11.70 9.06 20.27
CA ILE A 45 10.51 8.22 20.49
C ILE A 45 10.85 6.80 20.04
N THR A 46 11.76 6.17 20.78
CA THR A 46 11.98 4.71 20.77
C THR A 46 10.86 3.97 21.51
N THR A 47 9.82 4.68 21.95
CA THR A 47 8.68 4.13 22.66
C THR A 47 7.78 3.36 21.71
N VAL A 48 7.25 2.23 22.17
CA VAL A 48 6.26 1.39 21.47
C VAL A 48 5.11 2.22 20.88
N TRP A 49 4.72 3.32 21.55
CA TRP A 49 3.70 4.27 21.09
C TRP A 49 4.01 4.95 19.75
N GLY A 50 5.26 5.30 19.46
CA GLY A 50 5.65 5.91 18.17
C GLY A 50 5.53 4.92 17.01
N TYR A 51 5.93 3.68 17.23
CA TYR A 51 5.74 2.60 16.26
C TYR A 51 4.26 2.26 16.07
N LEU A 52 3.46 2.30 17.12
CA LEU A 52 2.02 2.03 17.05
C LEU A 52 1.28 3.14 16.28
N LEU A 53 1.61 4.40 16.53
CA LEU A 53 1.09 5.54 15.77
C LEU A 53 1.50 5.46 14.30
N TYR A 54 2.76 5.09 14.02
CA TYR A 54 3.23 4.83 12.66
C TYR A 54 2.43 3.73 11.97
N LEU A 55 2.17 2.60 12.65
CA LEU A 55 1.39 1.49 12.09
C LEU A 55 -0.07 1.88 11.80
N ILE A 56 -0.66 2.70 12.68
CA ILE A 56 -2.01 3.25 12.51
C ILE A 56 -2.06 4.26 11.37
N LEU A 57 -1.01 5.08 11.17
CA LEU A 57 -0.96 6.06 10.08
C LEU A 57 -0.64 5.41 8.73
N ILE A 58 0.23 4.41 8.73
CA ILE A 58 0.70 3.77 7.49
C ILE A 58 -0.41 2.93 6.85
N LEU A 59 -1.29 2.30 7.64
CA LEU A 59 -2.42 1.52 7.14
C LEU A 59 -3.34 2.30 6.18
N PRO A 60 -3.95 3.43 6.58
CA PRO A 60 -4.79 4.23 5.70
C PRO A 60 -3.98 4.88 4.56
N LEU A 61 -2.71 5.25 4.79
CA LEU A 61 -1.84 5.77 3.75
C LEU A 61 -1.57 4.72 2.65
N TYR A 62 -1.36 3.46 3.04
CA TYR A 62 -1.13 2.34 2.12
C TYR A 62 -2.37 2.09 1.26
N ASN A 63 -3.55 2.10 1.87
CA ASN A 63 -4.83 1.97 1.16
C ASN A 63 -5.04 3.11 0.16
N LEU A 64 -4.79 4.36 0.55
CA LEU A 64 -4.82 5.51 -0.34
C LEU A 64 -3.85 5.37 -1.51
N LEU A 65 -2.61 4.94 -1.26
CA LEU A 65 -1.63 4.71 -2.31
C LEU A 65 -2.11 3.60 -3.26
N LEU A 66 -2.61 2.48 -2.74
CA LEU A 66 -3.17 1.41 -3.57
C LEU A 66 -4.34 1.89 -4.43
N LEU A 67 -5.20 2.79 -3.92
CA LEU A 67 -6.28 3.41 -4.69
C LEU A 67 -5.77 4.37 -5.75
N VAL A 68 -4.77 5.20 -5.44
CA VAL A 68 -4.17 6.15 -6.40
C VAL A 68 -3.49 5.40 -7.53
N TYR A 69 -2.57 4.49 -7.22
CA TYR A 69 -1.90 3.66 -8.21
C TYR A 69 -2.89 2.73 -8.93
N GLY A 70 -3.86 2.17 -8.20
CA GLY A 70 -4.95 1.38 -8.79
C GLY A 70 -5.78 2.19 -9.79
N SER A 71 -6.03 3.47 -9.55
CA SER A 71 -6.71 4.36 -10.48
C SER A 71 -5.90 4.59 -11.75
N PHE A 72 -4.59 4.78 -11.65
CA PHE A 72 -3.69 4.93 -12.81
C PHE A 72 -3.70 3.71 -13.73
N PHE A 73 -3.82 2.50 -13.17
CA PHE A 73 -3.79 1.24 -13.93
C PHE A 73 -5.18 0.64 -14.22
N GLY A 74 -6.28 1.33 -13.88
CA GLY A 74 -7.65 0.84 -14.08
C GLY A 74 -8.05 -0.32 -13.14
N LEU A 75 -7.34 -0.50 -12.03
CA LEU A 75 -7.56 -1.46 -10.96
C LEU A 75 -8.29 -0.85 -9.74
N PHE A 76 -8.77 0.39 -9.83
CA PHE A 76 -9.45 1.09 -8.72
C PHE A 76 -10.56 0.24 -8.07
N LYS A 77 -11.47 -0.32 -8.88
CA LYS A 77 -12.56 -1.16 -8.35
C LYS A 77 -12.06 -2.38 -7.59
N PHE A 78 -10.95 -2.97 -8.04
CA PHE A 78 -10.36 -4.15 -7.41
C PHE A 78 -9.82 -3.84 -6.00
N PHE A 79 -9.14 -2.69 -5.84
CA PHE A 79 -8.66 -2.25 -4.54
C PHE A 79 -9.78 -1.67 -3.66
N TRP A 80 -10.76 -0.99 -4.25
CA TRP A 80 -11.92 -0.44 -3.55
C TRP A 80 -12.84 -1.53 -2.98
N GLU A 81 -13.07 -2.63 -3.71
CA GLU A 81 -13.79 -3.80 -3.18
C GLU A 81 -13.04 -4.52 -2.06
N LYS A 82 -11.72 -4.35 -1.98
CA LYS A 82 -10.89 -4.88 -0.89
C LYS A 82 -10.88 -3.99 0.36
N GLU A 83 -11.18 -2.70 0.19
CA GLU A 83 -11.25 -1.72 1.28
C GLU A 83 -12.60 -1.77 2.02
N LYS A 84 -13.66 -2.25 1.35
CA LYS A 84 -14.99 -2.44 1.93
C LYS A 84 -15.13 -3.75 2.72
#